data_AF-A0A943FBY0-F1
#
_entry.id   AF-A0A943FBY0-F1
#
_cell.length_a   1.000
_cell.length_b   1.000
_cell.length_c   1.000
_cell.angle_alpha   90.00
_cell.angle_beta   90.00
_cell.angle_gamma   90.00
#
_symmetry.space_group_name_H-M   'P 1'
#
loop_
_entity.id
_entity.type
_entity.pdbx_description
1 polymer ?
#
loop_
_entity_poly.entity_id
_entity_poly.type
_entity_poly.pdbx_seq_one_letter_code
_entity_poly.pdbx_strand_id
1 'polypeptide(L)'
;MKKIFALALAALMTAGMTTVAFAATTAEVNLAKDTDTSMFVDDNDDGKFASGEERYEVQAGQAVTFSKPDGGKKVALPLYDKNGTAIDDKDAIKGYKVKADWKVGDLDEKPVIELVKIDNNYIYAVTFTLPEAADVKATDLAGEISVYKNSSDLKDTNANKDYITVKIGGDYGYAEDTLYGWGDLKDAEIVVFKTALTGGTGLEGEETLTFGDFEFEVDVTGQGKLNLKNNVDFNKEFAAMYDYANIDFITFEKEPTFNKNGVAYIYADEDAYIYEVTADGAKEIKGLKWDEDYEAWTFK
;
A
#
# COMPACT_ATOMS: atom_id res chain seq x y z
N MET A 1 -36.99 17.60 -20.85
CA MET A 1 -36.53 16.96 -19.59
C MET A 1 -35.24 16.20 -19.86
N LYS A 2 -34.18 16.58 -19.14
CA LYS A 2 -33.03 15.80 -18.60
C LYS A 2 -32.23 14.91 -19.59
N LYS A 3 -30.99 15.32 -19.92
CA LYS A 3 -29.68 14.81 -19.38
C LYS A 3 -29.54 13.30 -19.65
N ILE A 4 -28.58 12.76 -20.40
CA ILE A 4 -27.15 12.46 -20.11
C ILE A 4 -26.55 12.02 -21.48
N PHE A 5 -25.40 12.43 -22.02
CA PHE A 5 -24.02 12.08 -21.66
C PHE A 5 -23.07 12.98 -22.46
N ALA A 6 -22.34 13.84 -21.75
CA ALA A 6 -21.10 14.45 -22.22
C ALA A 6 -19.96 13.66 -21.60
N LEU A 7 -19.45 12.65 -22.32
CA LEU A 7 -18.22 11.94 -21.93
C LEU A 7 -17.61 11.24 -23.15
N ALA A 8 -17.15 12.02 -24.13
CA ALA A 8 -16.37 11.50 -25.26
C ALA A 8 -15.48 12.60 -25.86
N LEU A 9 -14.77 13.37 -25.03
CA LEU A 9 -13.85 14.40 -25.53
C LEU A 9 -12.53 14.53 -24.76
N ALA A 10 -12.09 13.51 -24.03
CA ALA A 10 -10.83 13.54 -23.28
C ALA A 10 -9.74 12.60 -23.84
N ALA A 11 -9.87 12.15 -25.09
CA ALA A 11 -8.89 11.26 -25.72
C ALA A 11 -8.59 11.71 -27.15
N LEU A 12 -7.86 12.82 -27.30
CA LEU A 12 -7.08 13.22 -28.50
C LEU A 12 -6.59 14.67 -28.33
N MET A 13 -5.64 14.89 -27.43
CA MET A 13 -4.74 16.07 -27.49
C MET A 13 -3.32 15.67 -27.11
N THR A 14 -2.81 14.63 -27.76
CA THR A 14 -1.36 14.38 -27.84
C THR A 14 -0.85 15.04 -29.12
N ALA A 15 0.30 15.70 -29.02
CA ALA A 15 1.07 16.36 -30.09
C ALA A 15 0.84 17.88 -30.27
N GLY A 16 1.16 18.61 -29.21
CA GLY A 16 1.68 19.97 -29.30
C GLY A 16 2.79 20.14 -28.26
N MET A 17 3.89 19.38 -28.36
CA MET A 17 5.04 19.56 -27.48
C MET A 17 5.75 20.87 -27.81
N THR A 18 5.24 21.98 -27.28
CA THR A 18 6.12 23.06 -26.89
C THR A 18 6.90 22.52 -25.69
N THR A 19 8.18 22.20 -25.88
CA THR A 19 9.09 22.03 -24.74
C THR A 19 9.13 23.38 -24.03
N VAL A 20 8.31 23.53 -22.99
CA VAL A 20 8.42 24.65 -22.06
C VAL A 20 9.78 24.45 -21.42
N ALA A 21 10.74 25.30 -21.73
CA ALA A 21 12.01 25.30 -21.03
C ALA A 21 11.69 25.68 -19.59
N PHE A 22 11.58 24.69 -18.71
CA PHE A 22 11.47 24.92 -17.27
C PHE A 22 12.70 25.73 -16.85
N ALA A 23 12.47 26.83 -16.14
CA ALA A 23 13.56 27.63 -15.59
C ALA A 23 14.32 26.76 -14.59
N ALA A 24 15.66 26.82 -14.59
CA ALA A 24 16.41 26.05 -13.59
C ALA A 24 16.06 26.55 -12.18
N THR A 25 15.74 25.62 -11.27
CA THR A 25 15.47 25.96 -9.87
C THR A 25 16.67 26.62 -9.21
N THR A 26 16.41 27.57 -8.31
CA THR A 26 17.46 28.19 -7.47
C THR A 26 17.33 27.77 -6.01
N ALA A 27 16.41 26.87 -5.69
CA ALA A 27 16.20 26.39 -4.33
C ALA A 27 17.36 25.49 -3.88
N GLU A 28 18.00 25.84 -2.76
CA GLU A 28 19.09 25.04 -2.18
C GLU A 28 18.63 23.65 -1.73
N VAL A 29 17.34 23.49 -1.44
CA VAL A 29 16.67 22.20 -1.16
C VAL A 29 15.31 22.22 -1.84
N ASN A 30 15.00 21.19 -2.62
CA ASN A 30 13.75 21.03 -3.34
C ASN A 30 13.30 19.55 -3.38
N LEU A 31 12.02 19.34 -3.69
CA LEU A 31 11.37 18.02 -3.79
C LEU A 31 11.22 17.55 -5.25
N ALA A 32 11.28 18.48 -6.20
CA ALA A 32 11.26 18.23 -7.63
C ALA A 32 12.44 18.94 -8.26
N LYS A 33 13.31 18.22 -8.98
CA LYS A 33 14.41 18.81 -9.77
C LYS A 33 13.86 19.30 -11.13
N ASP A 34 14.71 19.93 -11.96
CA ASP A 34 14.34 20.41 -13.30
C ASP A 34 13.97 19.28 -14.31
N THR A 35 14.20 18.01 -13.94
CA THR A 35 13.85 16.79 -14.68
C THR A 35 13.01 15.89 -13.78
N ASP A 36 12.37 14.86 -14.32
CA ASP A 36 11.44 14.02 -13.56
C ASP A 36 12.12 13.35 -12.35
N THR A 37 11.51 13.49 -11.18
CA THR A 37 11.88 12.80 -9.92
C THR A 37 10.83 11.74 -9.58
N SER A 38 11.00 11.04 -8.47
CA SER A 38 10.02 10.05 -8.03
C SER A 38 9.71 10.17 -6.55
N MET A 39 8.45 9.95 -6.22
CA MET A 39 7.99 9.59 -4.89
C MET A 39 8.00 8.07 -4.81
N PHE A 40 8.63 7.50 -3.79
CA PHE A 40 8.79 6.05 -3.62
C PHE A 40 7.88 5.54 -2.51
N VAL A 41 7.37 4.33 -2.66
CA VAL A 41 6.62 3.59 -1.63
C VAL A 41 7.46 2.39 -1.19
N ASP A 42 7.54 2.16 0.12
CA ASP A 42 8.20 0.99 0.71
C ASP A 42 7.22 -0.19 0.72
N ASP A 43 7.01 -0.80 -0.45
CA ASP A 43 5.95 -1.81 -0.63
C ASP A 43 6.17 -3.08 0.18
N ASN A 44 7.43 -3.42 0.43
CA ASN A 44 7.84 -4.65 1.10
C ASN A 44 8.16 -4.46 2.59
N ASP A 45 7.93 -3.25 3.13
CA ASP A 45 8.17 -2.87 4.52
C ASP A 45 9.60 -3.18 5.02
N ASP A 46 10.60 -3.14 4.12
CA ASP A 46 11.99 -3.50 4.43
C ASP A 46 12.84 -2.30 4.89
N GLY A 47 12.23 -1.12 4.92
CA GLY A 47 12.84 0.16 5.31
C GLY A 47 13.74 0.77 4.24
N LYS A 48 13.68 0.28 3.00
CA LYS A 48 14.45 0.79 1.85
C LYS A 48 13.48 1.08 0.71
N PHE A 49 14.00 1.83 -0.26
CA PHE A 49 13.27 2.20 -1.45
C PHE A 49 14.11 1.85 -2.68
N ALA A 50 13.48 1.38 -3.73
CA ALA A 50 14.15 1.07 -4.98
C ALA A 50 13.37 1.57 -6.19
N SER A 51 14.11 1.92 -7.26
CA SER A 51 13.54 2.26 -8.56
C SER A 51 12.74 1.12 -9.22
N GLY A 52 12.89 -0.11 -8.71
CA GLY A 52 12.14 -1.29 -9.16
C GLY A 52 10.86 -1.57 -8.36
N GLU A 53 10.61 -0.81 -7.29
CA GLU A 53 9.40 -0.87 -6.47
C GLU A 53 8.39 0.19 -6.93
N GLU A 54 7.22 0.23 -6.30
CA GLU A 54 6.17 1.21 -6.60
C GLU A 54 6.67 2.64 -6.39
N ARG A 55 6.51 3.44 -7.45
CA ARG A 55 6.92 4.84 -7.44
C ARG A 55 6.11 5.66 -8.41
N TYR A 56 6.05 6.95 -8.10
CA TYR A 56 5.24 7.93 -8.81
C TYR A 56 6.08 9.09 -9.27
N GLU A 57 5.89 9.50 -10.51
CA GLU A 57 6.63 10.61 -11.09
C GLU A 57 6.28 11.93 -10.39
N VAL A 58 7.32 12.69 -10.06
CA VAL A 58 7.22 14.00 -9.41
C VAL A 58 7.85 15.03 -10.33
N GLN A 59 7.04 15.99 -10.78
CA GLN A 59 7.44 17.12 -11.61
C GLN A 59 6.99 18.43 -10.96
N ALA A 60 7.82 19.47 -11.07
CA ALA A 60 7.51 20.79 -10.52
C ALA A 60 6.18 21.34 -11.07
N GLY A 61 5.30 21.78 -10.18
CA GLY A 61 4.01 22.37 -10.53
C GLY A 61 2.92 21.38 -10.96
N GLN A 62 3.26 20.10 -11.17
CA GLN A 62 2.31 19.04 -11.48
C GLN A 62 1.88 18.29 -10.22
N ALA A 63 0.65 17.77 -10.24
CA ALA A 63 0.15 16.94 -9.17
C ALA A 63 0.60 15.49 -9.40
N VAL A 64 1.15 14.87 -8.35
CA VAL A 64 1.45 13.46 -8.33
C VAL A 64 0.14 12.71 -8.14
N THR A 65 -0.15 11.79 -9.04
CA THR A 65 -1.30 10.89 -8.93
C THR A 65 -0.81 9.53 -8.48
N PHE A 66 -1.16 9.14 -7.25
CA PHE A 66 -0.88 7.79 -6.78
C PHE A 66 -1.91 6.84 -7.38
N SER A 67 -1.52 5.63 -7.74
CA SER A 67 -2.36 4.62 -8.37
C SER A 67 -2.63 3.49 -7.39
N LYS A 68 -3.21 3.82 -6.25
CA LYS A 68 -3.69 2.87 -5.25
C LYS A 68 -2.58 2.03 -4.59
N PRO A 69 -1.57 2.68 -3.97
CA PRO A 69 -0.64 1.97 -3.08
C PRO A 69 -1.39 1.47 -1.85
N ASP A 70 -0.82 0.49 -1.17
CA ASP A 70 -1.39 -0.01 0.09
C ASP A 70 -1.38 1.07 1.20
N GLY A 71 -2.38 1.00 2.08
CA GLY A 71 -2.37 1.77 3.33
C GLY A 71 -1.28 1.30 4.29
N GLY A 72 -0.88 2.14 5.23
CA GLY A 72 0.19 1.83 6.20
C GLY A 72 1.61 1.89 5.62
N LYS A 73 1.77 2.00 4.30
CA LYS A 73 3.08 2.01 3.64
C LYS A 73 3.82 3.32 3.86
N LYS A 74 5.14 3.21 4.04
CA LYS A 74 6.03 4.36 4.16
C LYS A 74 6.32 4.94 2.78
N VAL A 75 6.28 6.26 2.68
CA VAL A 75 6.52 7.00 1.43
C VAL A 75 7.72 7.92 1.61
N ALA A 76 8.56 8.02 0.57
CA ALA A 76 9.70 8.91 0.54
C ALA A 76 9.71 9.84 -0.69
N LEU A 77 9.89 11.13 -0.42
CA LEU A 77 10.13 12.18 -1.41
C LEU A 77 11.58 12.66 -1.27
N PRO A 78 12.51 12.22 -2.13
CA PRO A 78 13.91 12.58 -2.02
C PRO A 78 14.13 14.09 -2.14
N LEU A 79 15.11 14.60 -1.40
CA LEU A 79 15.52 16.00 -1.46
C LEU A 79 16.71 16.19 -2.39
N TYR A 80 16.65 17.23 -3.19
CA TYR A 80 17.68 17.59 -4.14
C TYR A 80 18.20 19.00 -3.90
N ASP A 81 19.46 19.24 -4.24
CA ASP A 81 20.03 20.57 -4.27
C ASP A 81 19.62 21.34 -5.54
N LYS A 82 20.05 22.60 -5.63
CA LYS A 82 19.80 23.46 -6.80
C LYS A 82 20.40 22.94 -8.12
N ASN A 83 21.33 21.97 -8.05
CA ASN A 83 21.96 21.35 -9.21
C ASN A 83 21.27 20.04 -9.59
N GLY A 84 20.21 19.63 -8.87
CA GLY A 84 19.52 18.35 -9.05
C GLY A 84 20.26 17.15 -8.48
N THR A 85 21.25 17.37 -7.60
CA THR A 85 21.98 16.30 -6.91
C THR A 85 21.22 15.90 -5.65
N ALA A 86 21.05 14.60 -5.41
CA ALA A 86 20.42 14.10 -4.20
C ALA A 86 21.22 14.52 -2.97
N ILE A 87 20.53 14.96 -1.92
CA ILE A 87 21.17 15.48 -0.71
C ILE A 87 21.43 14.33 0.26
N ASP A 88 22.69 14.12 0.63
CA ASP A 88 23.12 13.14 1.65
C ASP A 88 23.79 13.81 2.88
N ASP A 89 24.08 15.11 2.80
CA ASP A 89 24.67 15.90 3.88
C ASP A 89 23.60 16.55 4.78
N LYS A 90 23.73 16.32 6.09
CA LYS A 90 22.86 16.89 7.12
C LYS A 90 22.93 18.42 7.17
N ASP A 91 24.08 19.00 6.88
CA ASP A 91 24.25 20.45 6.96
C ASP A 91 23.44 21.18 5.88
N ALA A 92 23.19 20.55 4.73
CA ALA A 92 22.35 21.10 3.66
C ALA A 92 20.87 21.24 4.08
N ILE A 93 20.35 20.30 4.88
CA ILE A 93 18.95 20.33 5.36
C ILE A 93 18.78 21.11 6.67
N LYS A 94 19.84 21.70 7.20
CA LYS A 94 19.80 22.39 8.50
C LYS A 94 18.88 23.62 8.47
N GLY A 95 17.85 23.57 9.33
CA GLY A 95 16.86 24.63 9.47
C GLY A 95 15.69 24.54 8.48
N TYR A 96 15.69 23.54 7.60
CA TYR A 96 14.52 23.20 6.79
C TYR A 96 13.44 22.53 7.65
N LYS A 97 12.20 22.75 7.24
CA LYS A 97 10.98 22.29 7.89
C LYS A 97 10.06 21.73 6.82
N VAL A 98 9.16 20.86 7.25
CA VAL A 98 8.09 20.34 6.39
C VAL A 98 6.77 20.95 6.81
N LYS A 99 5.94 21.32 5.82
CA LYS A 99 4.54 21.66 6.02
C LYS A 99 3.71 20.71 5.16
N ALA A 100 2.76 20.04 5.77
CA ALA A 100 1.69 19.33 5.06
C ALA A 100 0.39 20.11 5.21
N ASP A 101 -0.40 20.14 4.15
CA ASP A 101 -1.72 20.79 4.10
C ASP A 101 -2.67 19.86 3.32
N TRP A 102 -3.43 19.05 4.05
CA TRP A 102 -4.35 18.07 3.49
C TRP A 102 -5.73 18.67 3.30
N LYS A 103 -6.30 18.49 2.10
CA LYS A 103 -7.65 18.90 1.74
C LYS A 103 -8.64 17.75 1.81
N VAL A 104 -8.16 16.52 1.61
CA VAL A 104 -8.90 15.27 1.71
C VAL A 104 -8.01 14.28 2.45
N GLY A 105 -8.58 13.59 3.44
CA GLY A 105 -7.82 12.76 4.36
C GLY A 105 -6.95 13.57 5.33
N ASP A 106 -6.21 12.86 6.17
CA ASP A 106 -5.14 13.38 7.00
C ASP A 106 -4.15 12.24 7.28
N LEU A 107 -2.96 12.57 7.77
CA LEU A 107 -1.98 11.59 8.21
C LEU A 107 -2.04 11.41 9.73
N ASP A 108 -1.79 10.19 10.20
CA ASP A 108 -1.67 9.92 11.63
C ASP A 108 -0.47 10.66 12.25
N GLU A 109 0.62 10.74 11.49
CA GLU A 109 1.83 11.47 11.85
C GLU A 109 2.21 12.52 10.81
N LYS A 110 2.81 13.62 11.27
CA LYS A 110 3.27 14.68 10.37
C LYS A 110 4.47 14.21 9.56
N PRO A 111 4.58 14.61 8.28
CA PRO A 111 5.77 14.31 7.50
C PRO A 111 7.04 14.92 8.12
N VAL A 112 8.14 14.20 8.03
CA VAL A 112 9.44 14.58 8.61
C VAL A 112 10.56 14.48 7.57
N ILE A 113 11.69 15.14 7.83
CA ILE A 113 12.91 14.94 7.04
C ILE A 113 13.77 13.90 7.73
N GLU A 114 14.14 12.85 7.02
CA GLU A 114 15.01 11.78 7.51
C GLU A 114 15.94 11.26 6.41
N LEU A 115 17.00 10.57 6.82
CA LEU A 115 17.94 9.93 5.91
C LEU A 115 17.46 8.50 5.63
N VAL A 116 17.08 8.21 4.39
CA VAL A 116 16.59 6.90 3.95
C VAL A 116 17.49 6.30 2.89
N LYS A 117 17.38 4.99 2.65
CA LYS A 117 18.17 4.28 1.65
C LYS A 117 17.35 4.11 0.37
N ILE A 118 17.75 4.78 -0.70
CA ILE A 118 17.12 4.71 -2.03
C ILE A 118 18.14 4.20 -3.04
N ASP A 119 17.83 3.12 -3.75
CA ASP A 119 18.73 2.50 -4.74
C ASP A 119 20.16 2.28 -4.19
N ASN A 120 20.24 1.79 -2.95
CA ASN A 120 21.47 1.57 -2.17
C ASN A 120 22.25 2.81 -1.72
N ASN A 121 21.75 4.03 -1.95
CA ASN A 121 22.37 5.27 -1.49
C ASN A 121 21.56 5.90 -0.36
N TYR A 122 22.24 6.47 0.64
CA TYR A 122 21.58 7.21 1.70
C TYR A 122 21.28 8.64 1.25
N ILE A 123 20.01 9.02 1.23
CA ILE A 123 19.53 10.30 0.72
C ILE A 123 18.52 10.86 1.74
N TYR A 124 18.60 12.16 2.02
CA TYR A 124 17.59 12.84 2.81
C TYR A 124 16.30 12.96 1.99
N ALA A 125 15.19 12.55 2.60
CA ALA A 125 13.87 12.61 2.01
C ALA A 125 12.88 13.23 2.99
N VAL A 126 11.82 13.84 2.46
CA VAL A 126 10.60 14.03 3.25
C VAL A 126 9.85 12.72 3.23
N THR A 127 9.56 12.16 4.41
CA THR A 127 8.85 10.90 4.54
C THR A 127 7.58 11.05 5.36
N PHE A 128 6.65 10.16 5.08
CA PHE A 128 5.39 10.02 5.79
C PHE A 128 4.87 8.60 5.61
N THR A 129 3.94 8.20 6.46
CA THR A 129 3.26 6.91 6.36
C THR A 129 1.85 7.15 5.88
N LEU A 130 1.41 6.43 4.83
CA LEU A 130 0.01 6.44 4.43
C LEU A 130 -0.84 5.91 5.60
N PRO A 131 -2.00 6.51 5.92
CA PRO A 131 -2.85 5.95 6.96
C PRO A 131 -3.27 4.53 6.60
N GLU A 132 -3.71 3.77 7.59
CA GLU A 132 -4.33 2.47 7.32
C GLU A 132 -5.53 2.64 6.38
N ALA A 133 -5.61 1.78 5.36
CA ALA A 133 -6.72 1.76 4.44
C ALA A 133 -7.91 1.01 5.07
N ALA A 134 -9.13 1.39 4.69
CA ALA A 134 -10.29 0.59 5.04
C ALA A 134 -10.21 -0.79 4.38
N ASP A 135 -10.55 -1.85 5.12
CA ASP A 135 -10.32 -3.25 4.71
C ASP A 135 -10.74 -3.54 3.27
N VAL A 136 -11.91 -3.04 2.86
CA VAL A 136 -12.49 -3.32 1.54
C VAL A 136 -12.74 -2.08 0.68
N LYS A 137 -12.27 -0.89 1.08
CA LYS A 137 -12.52 0.36 0.36
C LYS A 137 -11.26 1.18 0.20
N ALA A 138 -11.02 1.66 -1.02
CA ALA A 138 -10.02 2.67 -1.24
C ALA A 138 -10.38 3.96 -0.48
N THR A 139 -9.36 4.66 -0.01
CA THR A 139 -9.48 5.90 0.76
C THR A 139 -8.77 7.02 0.01
N ASP A 140 -9.43 8.17 -0.12
CA ASP A 140 -8.86 9.33 -0.81
C ASP A 140 -7.87 10.08 0.08
N LEU A 141 -6.74 10.48 -0.49
CA LEU A 141 -5.77 11.41 0.10
C LEU A 141 -5.41 12.49 -0.92
N ALA A 142 -5.61 13.75 -0.56
CA ALA A 142 -5.24 14.86 -1.42
C ALA A 142 -4.78 16.08 -0.62
N GLY A 143 -3.67 16.67 -1.02
CA GLY A 143 -3.04 17.77 -0.31
C GLY A 143 -1.76 18.25 -0.95
N GLU A 144 -0.96 18.96 -0.17
CA GLU A 144 0.37 19.38 -0.56
C GLU A 144 1.38 19.24 0.57
N ILE A 145 2.61 18.86 0.21
CA ILE A 145 3.76 18.80 1.10
C ILE A 145 4.78 19.81 0.59
N SER A 146 5.25 20.69 1.48
CA SER A 146 6.27 21.70 1.19
C SER A 146 7.49 21.54 2.09
N VAL A 147 8.69 21.65 1.52
CA VAL A 147 9.95 21.79 2.26
C VAL A 147 10.39 23.26 2.23
N TYR A 148 10.67 23.87 3.39
CA TYR A 148 10.94 25.31 3.46
C TYR A 148 11.83 25.69 4.63
N LYS A 149 12.51 26.84 4.55
CA LYS A 149 13.35 27.37 5.63
C LYS A 149 12.67 28.56 6.31
N ASN A 150 12.06 29.44 5.52
CA ASN A 150 11.34 30.62 5.97
C ASN A 150 9.90 30.60 5.48
N SER A 151 8.95 31.11 6.27
CA SER A 151 7.54 31.16 5.86
C SER A 151 7.30 32.00 4.59
N SER A 152 8.24 32.89 4.22
CA SER A 152 8.22 33.60 2.95
C SER A 152 8.35 32.69 1.74
N ASP A 153 9.02 31.54 1.88
CA ASP A 153 9.28 30.60 0.80
C ASP A 153 7.97 29.96 0.32
N LEU A 154 6.97 29.88 1.21
CA LEU A 154 5.66 29.30 0.94
C LEU A 154 4.72 30.23 0.17
N LYS A 155 5.09 31.50 -0.06
CA LYS A 155 4.25 32.45 -0.79
C LYS A 155 4.22 32.10 -2.28
N ASP A 156 3.06 32.26 -2.91
CA ASP A 156 2.86 32.00 -4.35
C ASP A 156 3.75 32.87 -5.26
N THR A 157 4.26 34.00 -4.75
CA THR A 157 5.19 34.87 -5.48
C THR A 157 6.63 34.33 -5.53
N ASN A 158 6.94 33.26 -4.80
CA ASN A 158 8.27 32.64 -4.83
C ASN A 158 8.44 31.85 -6.13
N ALA A 159 9.46 32.19 -6.91
CA ALA A 159 9.77 31.50 -8.17
C ALA A 159 10.07 30.00 -7.99
N ASN A 160 10.52 29.59 -6.81
CA ASN A 160 10.81 28.18 -6.51
C ASN A 160 9.62 27.42 -5.89
N LYS A 161 8.44 28.03 -5.73
CA LYS A 161 7.30 27.45 -5.01
C LYS A 161 6.92 26.05 -5.54
N ASP A 162 6.92 25.89 -6.86
CA ASP A 162 6.57 24.66 -7.55
C ASP A 162 7.64 23.55 -7.42
N TYR A 163 8.88 23.90 -7.06
CA TYR A 163 9.98 22.95 -6.84
C TYR A 163 10.06 22.47 -5.39
N ILE A 164 9.66 23.33 -4.46
CA ILE A 164 9.69 23.03 -3.02
C ILE A 164 8.36 22.48 -2.50
N THR A 165 7.34 22.38 -3.36
CA THR A 165 5.99 21.90 -3.02
C THR A 165 5.57 20.80 -3.97
N VAL A 166 5.20 19.65 -3.42
CA VAL A 166 4.60 18.56 -4.17
C VAL A 166 3.11 18.52 -3.85
N LYS A 167 2.29 18.55 -4.90
CA LYS A 167 0.85 18.32 -4.79
C LYS A 167 0.57 16.84 -4.95
N ILE A 168 -0.23 16.32 -4.06
CA ILE A 168 -0.55 14.91 -3.93
C ILE A 168 -2.06 14.75 -4.12
N GLY A 169 -2.47 13.78 -4.93
CA GLY A 169 -3.87 13.40 -5.04
C GLY A 169 -4.03 11.99 -5.57
N GLY A 170 -4.73 11.14 -4.85
CA GLY A 170 -5.05 9.79 -5.28
C GLY A 170 -5.84 9.06 -4.21
N ASP A 171 -6.25 7.86 -4.54
CA ASP A 171 -6.73 6.89 -3.57
C ASP A 171 -5.64 5.88 -3.22
N TYR A 172 -5.71 5.33 -2.01
CA TYR A 172 -4.86 4.26 -1.51
C TYR A 172 -5.74 3.14 -0.94
N GLY A 173 -5.20 1.92 -0.92
CA GLY A 173 -5.86 0.72 -0.44
C GLY A 173 -5.54 -0.49 -1.31
N TYR A 174 -6.26 -1.58 -1.07
CA TYR A 174 -5.88 -2.89 -1.60
C TYR A 174 -6.40 -3.14 -3.02
N ALA A 175 -5.61 -3.85 -3.81
CA ALA A 175 -6.02 -4.42 -5.09
C ALA A 175 -7.31 -5.25 -4.92
N GLU A 176 -8.19 -5.16 -5.90
CA GLU A 176 -9.44 -5.92 -5.90
C GLU A 176 -9.61 -6.69 -7.20
N ASP A 177 -9.98 -7.96 -7.07
CA ASP A 177 -10.41 -8.80 -8.19
C ASP A 177 -11.51 -9.77 -7.73
N THR A 178 -12.19 -10.38 -8.70
CA THR A 178 -13.10 -11.50 -8.46
C THR A 178 -12.36 -12.73 -7.95
N LEU A 179 -13.08 -13.65 -7.30
CA LEU A 179 -12.50 -14.92 -6.82
C LEU A 179 -11.65 -15.63 -7.88
N TYR A 180 -12.13 -15.70 -9.12
CA TYR A 180 -11.45 -16.37 -10.23
C TYR A 180 -10.51 -15.46 -11.04
N GLY A 181 -10.42 -14.17 -10.68
CA GLY A 181 -9.45 -13.24 -11.26
C GLY A 181 -8.08 -13.34 -10.59
N TRP A 182 -8.07 -13.67 -9.30
CA TRP A 182 -6.86 -14.04 -8.57
C TRP A 182 -6.31 -15.37 -9.07
N GLY A 183 -5.03 -15.41 -9.42
CA GLY A 183 -4.36 -16.65 -9.86
C GLY A 183 -4.10 -17.63 -8.70
N ASP A 184 -3.84 -17.11 -7.51
CA ASP A 184 -3.64 -17.82 -6.25
C ASP A 184 -4.09 -16.89 -5.11
N LEU A 185 -4.84 -17.39 -4.11
CA LEU A 185 -5.34 -16.54 -3.04
C LEU A 185 -4.28 -16.23 -1.97
N LYS A 186 -3.10 -16.88 -2.01
CA LYS A 186 -1.97 -16.47 -1.15
C LYS A 186 -1.53 -15.03 -1.43
N ASP A 187 -1.69 -14.58 -2.68
CA ASP A 187 -1.33 -13.23 -3.12
C ASP A 187 -2.57 -12.31 -3.20
N ALA A 188 -3.74 -12.81 -2.80
CA ALA A 188 -4.99 -12.06 -2.91
C ALA A 188 -5.15 -11.06 -1.78
N GLU A 189 -5.72 -9.91 -2.13
CA GLU A 189 -6.14 -8.91 -1.16
C GLU A 189 -7.67 -8.86 -1.10
N ILE A 190 -8.32 -7.92 -1.80
CA ILE A 190 -9.78 -7.87 -1.84
C ILE A 190 -10.30 -8.89 -2.86
N VAL A 191 -11.03 -9.89 -2.36
CA VAL A 191 -11.78 -10.85 -3.17
C VAL A 191 -13.23 -10.43 -3.27
N VAL A 192 -13.70 -10.24 -4.49
CA VAL A 192 -15.09 -9.92 -4.82
C VAL A 192 -15.83 -11.20 -5.23
N PHE A 193 -16.78 -11.65 -4.41
CA PHE A 193 -17.61 -12.84 -4.67
C PHE A 193 -18.73 -12.54 -5.69
N LYS A 194 -18.31 -12.17 -6.89
CA LYS A 194 -19.16 -11.92 -8.06
C LYS A 194 -18.51 -12.48 -9.32
N THR A 195 -19.32 -12.66 -10.36
CA THR A 195 -18.85 -13.11 -11.68
C THR A 195 -18.04 -12.07 -12.45
N ALA A 196 -18.14 -10.78 -12.08
CA ALA A 196 -17.36 -9.68 -12.64
C ALA A 196 -17.35 -8.49 -11.66
N LEU A 197 -16.26 -7.70 -11.67
CA LEU A 197 -16.14 -6.47 -10.87
C LEU A 197 -17.24 -5.46 -11.19
N THR A 198 -17.53 -5.27 -12.48
CA THR A 198 -18.58 -4.36 -12.96
C THR A 198 -19.72 -5.15 -13.59
N GLY A 199 -20.94 -4.98 -13.06
CA GLY A 199 -22.15 -5.60 -13.61
C GLY A 199 -22.30 -7.10 -13.37
N GLY A 200 -21.37 -7.74 -12.64
CA GLY A 200 -21.47 -9.15 -12.26
C GLY A 200 -22.57 -9.44 -11.24
N THR A 201 -23.06 -10.67 -11.26
CA THR A 201 -23.98 -11.23 -10.27
C THR A 201 -23.18 -11.85 -9.12
N GLY A 202 -23.80 -11.99 -7.94
CA GLY A 202 -23.18 -12.71 -6.82
C GLY A 202 -22.89 -14.16 -7.18
N LEU A 203 -21.82 -14.71 -6.62
CA LEU A 203 -21.58 -16.15 -6.66
C LEU A 203 -22.58 -16.87 -5.75
N GLU A 204 -22.89 -18.11 -6.10
CA GLU A 204 -23.84 -18.96 -5.37
C GLU A 204 -23.26 -20.38 -5.27
N GLY A 205 -23.54 -21.04 -4.15
CA GLY A 205 -23.03 -22.37 -3.86
C GLY A 205 -21.72 -22.37 -3.08
N GLU A 206 -21.16 -23.56 -2.98
CA GLU A 206 -19.92 -23.86 -2.27
C GLU A 206 -18.71 -23.60 -3.17
N GLU A 207 -17.72 -22.91 -2.62
CA GLU A 207 -16.44 -22.61 -3.27
C GLU A 207 -15.31 -23.09 -2.38
N THR A 208 -14.24 -23.60 -3.00
CA THR A 208 -12.98 -23.92 -2.35
C THR A 208 -12.00 -22.78 -2.59
N LEU A 209 -11.57 -22.12 -1.52
CA LEU A 209 -10.60 -21.03 -1.53
C LEU A 209 -9.22 -21.59 -1.16
N THR A 210 -8.27 -21.56 -2.09
CA THR A 210 -6.91 -22.11 -1.91
C THR A 210 -5.88 -20.99 -1.69
N PHE A 211 -5.16 -21.05 -0.57
CA PHE A 211 -4.15 -20.09 -0.12
C PHE A 211 -2.79 -20.79 0.05
N GLY A 212 -2.24 -21.38 -1.02
CA GLY A 212 -1.09 -22.27 -0.90
C GLY A 212 -1.42 -23.56 -0.16
N ASP A 213 -0.82 -23.80 1.01
CA ASP A 213 -0.97 -25.02 1.81
C ASP A 213 -2.21 -25.03 2.74
N PHE A 214 -3.17 -24.15 2.44
CA PHE A 214 -4.42 -24.00 3.18
C PHE A 214 -5.60 -23.90 2.21
N GLU A 215 -6.66 -24.66 2.46
CA GLU A 215 -7.92 -24.55 1.73
C GLU A 215 -9.10 -24.28 2.67
N PHE A 216 -10.06 -23.50 2.19
CA PHE A 216 -11.29 -23.19 2.91
C PHE A 216 -12.50 -23.40 2.00
N GLU A 217 -13.31 -24.40 2.32
CA GLU A 217 -14.55 -24.71 1.60
C GLU A 217 -15.73 -24.02 2.29
N VAL A 218 -16.44 -23.15 1.58
CA VAL A 218 -17.55 -22.37 2.16
C VAL A 218 -18.59 -22.04 1.11
N ASP A 219 -19.86 -22.03 1.53
CA ASP A 219 -20.95 -21.50 0.71
C ASP A 219 -20.88 -19.96 0.66
N VAL A 220 -20.57 -19.41 -0.51
CA VAL A 220 -20.39 -17.97 -0.74
C VAL A 220 -21.68 -17.26 -1.18
N THR A 221 -22.82 -17.95 -1.16
CA THR A 221 -24.10 -17.36 -1.56
C THR A 221 -24.42 -16.15 -0.69
N GLY A 222 -24.54 -14.98 -1.34
CA GLY A 222 -24.80 -13.71 -0.65
C GLY A 222 -23.57 -13.14 0.07
N GLN A 223 -22.38 -13.70 -0.15
CA GLN A 223 -21.13 -13.16 0.36
C GLN A 223 -20.78 -11.86 -0.39
N GLY A 224 -20.49 -10.81 0.36
CA GLY A 224 -19.93 -9.56 -0.19
C GLY A 224 -18.43 -9.69 -0.40
N LYS A 225 -17.77 -8.61 -0.84
CA LYS A 225 -16.30 -8.63 -0.92
C LYS A 225 -15.65 -8.72 0.47
N LEU A 226 -14.53 -9.43 0.55
CA LEU A 226 -13.71 -9.59 1.76
C LEU A 226 -12.27 -9.24 1.42
N ASN A 227 -11.53 -8.75 2.42
CA ASN A 227 -10.07 -8.66 2.32
C ASN A 227 -9.48 -9.94 2.88
N LEU A 228 -8.92 -10.76 2.01
CA LEU A 228 -8.31 -12.05 2.33
C LEU A 228 -6.77 -11.97 2.31
N LYS A 229 -6.20 -10.76 2.42
CA LYS A 229 -4.76 -10.55 2.55
C LYS A 229 -4.22 -11.39 3.70
N ASN A 230 -3.24 -12.22 3.36
CA ASN A 230 -2.64 -13.17 4.26
C ASN A 230 -1.11 -13.20 4.06
N ASN A 231 -0.41 -13.68 5.07
CA ASN A 231 1.04 -13.88 5.04
C ASN A 231 1.45 -15.09 5.90
N VAL A 232 2.70 -15.51 5.71
CA VAL A 232 3.35 -16.58 6.49
C VAL A 232 4.54 -16.05 7.29
N ASP A 233 4.49 -14.76 7.65
CA ASP A 233 5.62 -14.08 8.26
C ASP A 233 5.94 -14.61 9.66
N PHE A 234 7.24 -14.72 9.94
CA PHE A 234 7.70 -15.28 11.21
C PHE A 234 7.50 -14.29 12.37
N ASN A 235 6.64 -14.66 13.33
CA ASN A 235 6.46 -13.90 14.55
C ASN A 235 7.49 -14.29 15.62
N LYS A 236 8.57 -13.49 15.73
CA LYS A 236 9.66 -13.70 16.69
C LYS A 236 9.22 -13.69 18.15
N GLU A 237 8.29 -12.80 18.52
CA GLU A 237 7.84 -12.66 19.91
C GLU A 237 7.04 -13.89 20.34
N PHE A 238 6.16 -14.38 19.46
CA PHE A 238 5.40 -15.60 19.71
C PHE A 238 6.29 -16.83 19.71
N ALA A 239 7.16 -16.98 18.71
CA ALA A 239 8.06 -18.12 18.61
C ALA A 239 9.05 -18.21 19.79
N ALA A 240 9.44 -17.08 20.39
CA ALA A 240 10.29 -17.07 21.57
C ALA A 240 9.64 -17.71 22.81
N MET A 241 8.30 -17.80 22.87
CA MET A 241 7.60 -18.52 23.95
C MET A 241 7.71 -20.05 23.80
N TYR A 242 8.11 -20.52 22.62
CA TYR A 242 8.15 -21.92 22.21
C TYR A 242 9.46 -22.23 21.47
N ASP A 243 10.59 -21.77 22.02
CA ASP A 243 11.94 -21.88 21.42
C ASP A 243 12.41 -23.31 21.13
N TYR A 244 11.70 -24.31 21.67
CA TYR A 244 11.91 -25.73 21.44
C TYR A 244 11.15 -26.29 20.22
N ALA A 245 10.30 -25.48 19.57
CA ALA A 245 9.48 -25.89 18.44
C ALA A 245 9.86 -25.13 17.16
N ASN A 246 9.80 -25.83 16.02
CA ASN A 246 9.76 -25.18 14.72
C ASN A 246 8.31 -24.78 14.47
N ILE A 247 8.05 -23.50 14.20
CA ILE A 247 6.70 -22.94 14.06
C ILE A 247 6.62 -22.19 12.75
N ASP A 248 5.65 -22.58 11.94
CA ASP A 248 5.20 -21.86 10.76
C ASP A 248 3.90 -21.11 11.10
N PHE A 249 3.67 -19.98 10.43
CA PHE A 249 2.52 -19.12 10.68
C PHE A 249 1.68 -18.99 9.42
N ILE A 250 0.37 -18.83 9.62
CA ILE A 250 -0.56 -18.32 8.60
C ILE A 250 -1.38 -17.24 9.31
N THR A 251 -1.33 -16.02 8.78
CA THR A 251 -2.01 -14.86 9.38
C THR A 251 -2.91 -14.21 8.35
N PHE A 252 -4.17 -13.96 8.69
CA PHE A 252 -5.08 -13.11 7.92
C PHE A 252 -5.11 -11.71 8.54
N GLU A 253 -4.51 -10.74 7.86
CA GLU A 253 -4.22 -9.41 8.44
C GLU A 253 -5.46 -8.59 8.77
N LYS A 254 -6.55 -8.81 8.04
CA LYS A 254 -7.79 -8.02 8.12
C LYS A 254 -8.97 -8.77 8.76
N GLU A 255 -8.68 -9.85 9.48
CA GLU A 255 -9.67 -10.65 10.24
C GLU A 255 -11.00 -10.90 9.47
N PRO A 256 -10.93 -11.43 8.23
CA PRO A 256 -12.12 -11.56 7.38
C PRO A 256 -13.17 -12.46 8.04
N THR A 257 -14.45 -12.06 7.90
CA THR A 257 -15.58 -12.85 8.39
C THR A 257 -16.49 -13.26 7.25
N PHE A 258 -16.64 -14.57 7.05
CA PHE A 258 -17.60 -15.13 6.11
C PHE A 258 -19.02 -15.10 6.69
N ASN A 259 -20.02 -14.97 5.81
CA ASN A 259 -21.43 -14.94 6.21
C ASN A 259 -21.99 -16.32 6.61
N LYS A 260 -21.23 -17.39 6.36
CA LYS A 260 -21.52 -18.79 6.68
C LYS A 260 -20.26 -19.47 7.20
N ASN A 261 -20.43 -20.52 8.00
CA ASN A 261 -19.31 -21.35 8.44
C ASN A 261 -18.91 -22.31 7.32
N GLY A 262 -17.61 -22.40 7.06
CA GLY A 262 -17.00 -23.33 6.12
C GLY A 262 -16.29 -24.49 6.80
N VAL A 263 -15.46 -25.19 6.04
CA VAL A 263 -14.51 -26.20 6.53
C VAL A 263 -13.12 -25.79 6.07
N ALA A 264 -12.21 -25.69 7.04
CA ALA A 264 -10.80 -25.45 6.79
C ALA A 264 -10.06 -26.78 6.63
N TYR A 265 -9.14 -26.83 5.67
CA TYR A 265 -8.20 -27.91 5.41
C TYR A 265 -6.80 -27.32 5.47
N ILE A 266 -6.00 -27.76 6.43
CA ILE A 266 -4.62 -27.30 6.63
C ILE A 266 -3.70 -28.46 6.27
N TYR A 267 -2.97 -28.30 5.17
CA TYR A 267 -2.06 -29.33 4.68
C TYR A 267 -0.74 -29.24 5.46
N ALA A 268 -0.51 -30.22 6.31
CA ALA A 268 0.68 -30.39 7.13
C ALA A 268 0.88 -31.87 7.45
N ASP A 269 2.06 -32.25 7.94
CA ASP A 269 2.31 -33.63 8.35
C ASP A 269 1.34 -34.08 9.46
N GLU A 270 1.01 -35.38 9.50
CA GLU A 270 0.11 -35.96 10.52
C GLU A 270 0.62 -35.75 11.95
N ASP A 271 1.94 -35.64 12.14
CA ASP A 271 2.57 -35.37 13.44
C ASP A 271 2.75 -33.87 13.76
N ALA A 272 2.29 -32.99 12.86
CA ALA A 272 2.23 -31.56 13.11
C ALA A 272 1.10 -31.22 14.11
N TYR A 273 1.26 -30.09 14.81
CA TYR A 273 0.24 -29.57 15.72
C TYR A 273 -0.21 -28.19 15.27
N ILE A 274 -1.52 -28.03 15.09
CA ILE A 274 -2.10 -26.76 14.64
C ILE A 274 -2.80 -26.06 15.82
N TYR A 275 -2.47 -24.78 16.01
CA TYR A 275 -3.00 -23.97 17.10
C TYR A 275 -3.46 -22.60 16.61
N GLU A 276 -4.44 -22.04 17.30
CA GLU A 276 -4.78 -20.62 17.22
C GLU A 276 -3.74 -19.81 18.00
N VAL A 277 -3.14 -18.82 17.35
CA VAL A 277 -2.21 -17.88 17.99
C VAL A 277 -3.01 -16.87 18.80
N THR A 278 -2.73 -16.74 20.09
CA THR A 278 -3.37 -15.75 20.97
C THR A 278 -2.32 -14.96 21.76
N ALA A 279 -2.74 -13.84 22.36
CA ALA A 279 -1.87 -13.04 23.23
C ALA A 279 -1.33 -13.82 24.44
N ASP A 280 -2.04 -14.85 24.90
CA ASP A 280 -1.65 -15.70 26.03
C ASP A 280 -0.89 -16.97 25.61
N GLY A 281 -0.61 -17.13 24.31
CA GLY A 281 0.07 -18.30 23.74
C GLY A 281 -0.79 -19.11 22.75
N ALA A 282 -0.31 -20.30 22.43
CA ALA A 282 -0.98 -21.25 21.55
C ALA A 282 -2.23 -21.84 22.21
N LYS A 283 -3.35 -21.82 21.48
CA LYS A 283 -4.65 -22.32 21.93
C LYS A 283 -5.16 -23.41 21.00
N GLU A 284 -5.63 -24.51 21.58
CA GLU A 284 -6.19 -25.63 20.82
C GLU A 284 -7.45 -25.20 20.04
N ILE A 285 -7.49 -25.60 18.76
CA ILE A 285 -8.64 -25.37 17.89
C ILE A 285 -9.69 -26.45 18.16
N LYS A 286 -10.90 -26.04 18.54
CA LYS A 286 -11.99 -26.98 18.85
C LYS A 286 -12.46 -27.69 17.59
N GLY A 287 -12.50 -29.02 17.64
CA GLY A 287 -12.99 -29.83 16.53
C GLY A 287 -11.96 -30.09 15.45
N LEU A 288 -10.71 -29.65 15.64
CA LEU A 288 -9.59 -30.00 14.79
C LEU A 288 -9.33 -31.50 14.82
N LYS A 289 -9.23 -32.11 13.64
CA LYS A 289 -8.97 -33.54 13.46
C LYS A 289 -8.16 -33.80 12.20
N TRP A 290 -7.32 -34.82 12.22
CA TRP A 290 -6.71 -35.35 11.01
C TRP A 290 -7.78 -36.00 10.12
N ASP A 291 -7.73 -35.73 8.83
CA ASP A 291 -8.58 -36.33 7.80
C ASP A 291 -7.71 -37.12 6.81
N GLU A 292 -7.74 -38.45 6.91
CA GLU A 292 -6.90 -39.35 6.11
C GLU A 292 -7.22 -39.28 4.61
N ASP A 293 -8.46 -38.96 4.23
CA ASP A 293 -8.87 -38.92 2.83
C ASP A 293 -8.30 -37.67 2.12
N TYR A 294 -8.11 -36.59 2.87
CA TYR A 294 -7.57 -35.32 2.39
C TYR A 294 -6.10 -35.11 2.75
N GLU A 295 -5.51 -35.99 3.57
CA GLU A 295 -4.16 -35.85 4.13
C GLU A 295 -3.96 -34.45 4.77
N ALA A 296 -4.95 -33.99 5.54
CA ALA A 296 -5.00 -32.64 6.09
C ALA A 296 -5.63 -32.56 7.49
N TRP A 297 -5.27 -31.53 8.25
CA TRP A 297 -5.95 -31.15 9.48
C TRP A 297 -7.21 -30.34 9.17
N THR A 298 -8.37 -30.78 9.67
CA THR A 298 -9.67 -30.20 9.34
C THR A 298 -10.43 -29.69 10.56
N PHE A 299 -11.12 -28.56 10.40
CA PHE A 299 -12.06 -28.01 11.39
C PHE A 299 -13.13 -27.13 10.72
N LYS A 300 -14.17 -26.78 11.48
CA LYS A 300 -15.31 -25.96 11.03
C LYS A 300 -15.50 -24.73 11.89
#